data_AF-A0A926WHL1-F1
#
_entry.id   AF-A0A926WHL1-F1
#
_cell.length_a   1.000
_cell.length_b   1.000
_cell.length_c   1.000
_cell.angle_alpha   90.00
_cell.angle_beta   90.00
_cell.angle_gamma   90.00
#
_symmetry.space_group_name_H-M   'P 1'
#
loop_
_entity.id
_entity.type
_entity.pdbx_description
1 polymer ?
#
loop_
_entity_poly.entity_id
_entity_poly.type
_entity_poly.pdbx_seq_one_letter_code
_entity_poly.pdbx_strand_id
1 'polypeptide(L)'
;MKLLQTSLYFVVFYLTLYPVAPSVLAQSHPTKRTWQISQQFKPPIDNQPNPATIGAGTRFKPPIDDDPNPPTVGAATRGPSCLKKQVMTPLLPANQSGLTLNKHPTFFWHIPPAPVKNAEFLIITDGEEKVIYKTTLTLPDQPGIVSFTLPKTITGLEANKTYRWYVTLICDPEDSSNNPYVEGLVKRIPAKLALSESLAKDNLLEMATIYAQEGIWYEALASLVKLRCNQPNDSIVKLHWRQLLDSVGLNDIVSEPLVDFCKIKN
;
A
#
# COMPACT_ATOMS: atom_id res chain seq x y z
N MET A 1 18.92 106.73 6.34
CA MET A 1 19.89 105.65 6.00
C MET A 1 19.77 104.56 7.04
N LYS A 2 19.53 103.33 6.58
CA LYS A 2 19.47 102.10 7.37
C LYS A 2 20.82 101.84 8.06
N LEU A 3 20.79 101.18 9.21
CA LEU A 3 21.52 99.92 9.40
C LEU A 3 20.91 99.13 10.56
N LEU A 4 20.47 97.92 10.20
CA LEU A 4 19.89 96.91 11.06
C LEU A 4 20.97 96.28 11.94
N GLN A 5 20.63 95.93 13.19
CA GLN A 5 21.38 94.97 13.98
C GLN A 5 20.43 93.85 14.38
N THR A 6 20.71 92.66 13.84
CA THR A 6 19.93 91.43 13.98
C THR A 6 20.10 90.81 15.35
N SER A 7 18.98 90.56 16.04
CA SER A 7 18.92 89.77 17.28
C SER A 7 18.80 88.29 16.93
N LEU A 8 19.74 87.47 17.40
CA LEU A 8 19.78 86.02 17.19
C LEU A 8 19.13 85.34 18.41
N TYR A 9 17.93 84.78 18.24
CA TYR A 9 17.27 83.95 19.26
C TYR A 9 17.71 82.49 19.10
N PHE A 10 18.45 81.96 20.08
CA PHE A 10 18.71 80.52 20.19
C PHE A 10 17.52 79.85 20.90
N VAL A 11 16.74 79.05 20.16
CA VAL A 11 15.72 78.16 20.72
C VAL A 11 16.42 76.86 21.12
N VAL A 12 16.52 76.60 22.42
CA VAL A 12 17.05 75.34 22.97
C VAL A 12 15.94 74.29 22.94
N PHE A 13 15.99 73.37 21.98
CA PHE A 13 15.12 72.20 21.95
C PHE A 13 15.64 71.14 22.93
N TYR A 14 14.96 70.97 24.05
CA TYR A 14 15.16 69.81 24.92
C TYR A 14 14.44 68.59 24.33
N LEU A 15 15.22 67.66 23.78
CA LEU A 15 14.73 66.33 23.36
C LEU A 15 14.73 65.41 24.59
N THR A 16 13.55 65.13 25.13
CA THR A 16 13.35 64.10 26.15
C THR A 16 13.45 62.72 25.50
N LEU A 17 14.58 62.05 25.70
CA LEU A 17 14.77 60.65 25.32
C LEU A 17 13.99 59.75 26.29
N TYR A 18 12.81 59.29 25.86
CA TYR A 18 12.12 58.19 26.53
C TYR A 18 12.79 56.85 26.13
N PRO A 19 13.23 56.02 27.09
CA PRO A 19 13.72 54.69 26.78
C PRO A 19 12.52 53.81 26.37
N VAL A 20 12.42 53.49 25.09
CA VAL A 20 11.50 52.46 24.60
C VAL A 20 12.15 51.12 24.91
N ALA A 21 11.77 50.49 26.02
CA ALA A 21 12.13 49.10 26.28
C ALA A 21 11.43 48.22 25.23
N PRO A 22 12.16 47.44 24.40
CA PRO A 22 11.52 46.51 23.49
C PRO A 22 10.83 45.42 24.31
N SER A 23 9.49 45.43 24.30
CA SER A 23 8.71 44.30 24.77
C SER A 23 8.88 43.15 23.76
N VAL A 24 9.72 42.18 24.12
CA VAL A 24 9.77 40.89 23.44
C VAL A 24 8.44 40.20 23.73
N LEU A 25 7.46 40.40 22.85
CA LEU A 25 6.30 39.51 22.79
C LEU A 25 6.83 38.16 22.30
N ALA A 26 6.96 37.22 23.24
CA ALA A 26 7.17 35.81 22.93
C ALA A 26 5.95 35.32 22.15
N GLN A 27 6.00 35.43 20.82
CA GLN A 27 5.07 34.76 19.95
C GLN A 27 5.37 33.26 20.04
N SER A 28 4.54 32.53 20.79
CA SER A 28 4.48 31.09 20.74
C SER A 28 3.99 30.69 19.35
N HIS A 29 4.92 30.62 18.40
CA HIS A 29 4.67 29.92 17.16
C HIS A 29 4.36 28.47 17.56
N PRO A 30 3.18 27.92 17.21
CA PRO A 30 2.97 26.49 17.39
C PRO A 30 4.03 25.81 16.53
N THR A 31 5.06 25.27 17.17
CA THR A 31 5.96 24.32 16.54
C THR A 31 5.05 23.25 15.96
N LYS A 32 4.90 23.21 14.63
CA LYS A 32 4.35 22.04 13.96
C LYS A 32 5.23 20.91 14.45
N ARG A 33 4.72 20.06 15.36
CA ARG A 33 5.42 18.87 15.79
C ARG A 33 5.70 18.11 14.51
N THR A 34 6.94 18.13 14.05
CA THR A 34 7.44 17.18 13.06
C THR A 34 7.55 15.86 13.80
N TRP A 35 6.39 15.26 14.08
CA TRP A 35 6.34 13.84 14.35
C TRP A 35 6.94 13.21 13.09
N GLN A 36 8.13 12.63 13.21
CA GLN A 36 8.55 11.60 12.28
C GLN A 36 7.57 10.44 12.47
N ILE A 37 6.38 10.55 11.87
CA ILE A 37 5.41 9.47 11.89
C ILE A 37 5.99 8.43 10.94
N SER A 38 6.73 7.48 11.49
CA SER A 38 7.10 6.27 10.76
C SER A 38 5.82 5.64 10.22
N GLN A 39 5.83 5.22 8.95
CA GLN A 39 4.76 4.40 8.37
C GLN A 39 4.83 2.97 8.91
N GLN A 40 4.93 2.82 10.22
CA GLN A 40 4.95 1.50 10.84
C GLN A 40 3.53 0.96 10.75
N PHE A 41 3.37 -0.12 10.00
CA PHE A 41 2.12 -0.84 9.96
C PHE A 41 1.84 -1.42 11.35
N LYS A 42 0.63 -1.17 11.85
CA LYS A 42 0.13 -1.81 13.07
C LYS A 42 -0.88 -2.87 12.64
N PRO A 43 -0.58 -4.18 12.82
CA PRO A 43 -1.57 -5.19 12.53
C PRO A 43 -2.82 -4.94 13.39
N PRO A 44 -4.02 -5.16 12.86
CA PRO A 44 -5.23 -5.11 13.66
C PRO A 44 -5.12 -6.05 14.86
N ILE A 45 -5.57 -5.60 16.03
CA ILE A 45 -5.76 -6.50 17.18
C ILE A 45 -6.99 -7.34 16.86
N ASP A 46 -6.80 -8.50 16.22
CA ASP A 46 -7.81 -9.55 16.27
C ASP A 46 -7.51 -10.47 17.47
N ASN A 47 -8.56 -10.87 18.19
CA ASN A 47 -8.46 -11.93 19.19
C ASN A 47 -8.59 -13.30 18.52
N GLN A 48 -8.29 -13.39 17.23
CA GLN A 48 -8.43 -14.60 16.44
C GLN A 48 -7.04 -15.24 16.37
N PRO A 49 -6.90 -16.56 16.56
CA PRO A 49 -5.60 -17.20 16.40
C PRO A 49 -5.10 -16.89 14.99
N ASN A 50 -3.85 -16.40 14.87
CA ASN A 50 -3.15 -16.39 13.60
C ASN A 50 -3.38 -17.76 12.95
N PRO A 51 -3.91 -17.86 11.72
CA PRO A 51 -4.03 -19.14 11.06
C PRO A 51 -2.64 -19.76 11.06
N ALA A 52 -2.53 -20.98 11.59
CA ALA A 52 -1.27 -21.68 11.68
C ALA A 52 -0.61 -21.61 10.31
N THR A 53 0.60 -21.06 10.24
CA THR A 53 1.43 -21.11 9.04
C THR A 53 1.64 -22.58 8.73
N ILE A 54 0.87 -23.13 7.78
CA ILE A 54 1.15 -24.45 7.22
C ILE A 54 2.35 -24.25 6.28
N GLY A 55 3.52 -24.16 6.90
CA GLY A 55 4.77 -24.37 6.20
C GLY A 55 4.75 -25.79 5.64
N ALA A 56 5.11 -25.89 4.36
CA ALA A 56 5.22 -27.10 3.56
C ALA A 56 3.89 -27.73 3.08
N GLY A 57 3.48 -27.34 1.86
CA GLY A 57 2.95 -28.31 0.89
C GLY A 57 1.46 -28.63 0.93
N THR A 58 0.59 -27.73 1.38
CA THR A 58 -0.84 -27.87 1.05
C THR A 58 -1.05 -27.50 -0.42
N ARG A 59 -1.19 -28.53 -1.27
CA ARG A 59 -1.63 -28.39 -2.67
C ARG A 59 -2.92 -27.57 -2.69
N PHE A 60 -2.85 -26.31 -3.08
CA PHE A 60 -4.02 -25.64 -3.62
C PHE A 60 -4.40 -26.37 -4.90
N LYS A 61 -5.49 -27.14 -4.85
CA LYS A 61 -6.16 -27.61 -6.06
C LYS A 61 -7.21 -26.54 -6.37
N PRO A 62 -7.07 -25.76 -7.45
CA PRO A 62 -8.16 -24.91 -7.89
C PRO A 62 -9.43 -25.78 -8.06
N PRO A 63 -10.64 -25.19 -7.90
CA PRO A 63 -11.89 -25.91 -8.14
C PRO A 63 -11.81 -26.65 -9.48
N ILE A 64 -12.00 -27.96 -9.41
CA ILE A 64 -11.87 -28.90 -10.53
C ILE A 64 -12.90 -28.50 -11.59
N ASP A 65 -12.45 -28.21 -12.81
CA ASP A 65 -13.32 -28.30 -13.98
C ASP A 65 -13.76 -29.76 -14.10
N ASP A 66 -15.07 -30.03 -14.23
CA ASP A 66 -15.69 -31.36 -14.23
C ASP A 66 -15.11 -32.29 -15.34
N ASP A 67 -13.93 -32.87 -15.12
CA ASP A 67 -13.33 -33.90 -15.98
C ASP A 67 -13.63 -35.30 -15.43
N PRO A 68 -14.38 -36.14 -16.18
CA PRO A 68 -14.83 -37.46 -15.71
C PRO A 68 -13.74 -38.56 -15.67
N ASN A 69 -12.47 -38.29 -16.03
CA ASN A 69 -11.42 -39.32 -16.03
C ASN A 69 -10.17 -38.93 -15.20
N PRO A 70 -9.99 -39.45 -13.97
CA PRO A 70 -8.75 -39.21 -13.23
C PRO A 70 -7.61 -40.11 -13.74
N PRO A 71 -6.44 -39.57 -14.14
CA PRO A 71 -5.28 -40.40 -14.40
C PRO A 71 -4.71 -40.98 -13.10
N THR A 72 -4.29 -42.23 -13.20
CA THR A 72 -3.77 -43.09 -12.13
C THR A 72 -2.45 -42.56 -11.57
N VAL A 73 -2.29 -42.73 -10.25
CA VAL A 73 -1.10 -42.37 -9.47
C VAL A 73 0.17 -43.05 -10.00
N GLY A 74 1.08 -42.25 -10.55
CA GLY A 74 2.44 -42.66 -10.94
C GLY A 74 3.43 -41.53 -10.61
N ALA A 75 4.53 -41.90 -9.95
CA ALA A 75 5.73 -41.12 -9.63
C ALA A 75 5.74 -39.62 -10.03
N ALA A 76 5.49 -38.75 -9.06
CA ALA A 76 5.58 -37.29 -9.23
C ALA A 76 7.03 -36.85 -9.51
N THR A 77 7.41 -36.87 -10.78
CA THR A 77 8.47 -36.01 -11.30
C THR A 77 7.99 -34.59 -11.06
N ARG A 78 8.63 -33.85 -10.15
CA ARG A 78 8.30 -32.44 -9.92
C ARG A 78 8.45 -31.73 -11.27
N GLY A 79 7.32 -31.40 -11.89
CA GLY A 79 7.31 -30.66 -13.15
C GLY A 79 8.16 -29.40 -13.01
N PRO A 80 8.86 -28.97 -14.06
CA PRO A 80 9.70 -27.78 -13.98
C PRO A 80 8.81 -26.56 -13.71
N SER A 81 8.91 -26.00 -12.51
CA SER A 81 8.38 -24.66 -12.23
C SER A 81 8.97 -23.68 -13.26
N CYS A 82 8.13 -22.86 -13.88
CA CYS A 82 8.63 -21.87 -14.84
C CYS A 82 9.43 -20.73 -14.19
N LEU A 83 9.45 -20.66 -12.84
CA LEU A 83 10.34 -19.80 -12.08
C LEU A 83 11.58 -20.60 -11.68
N LYS A 84 12.73 -20.33 -12.32
CA LYS A 84 14.02 -21.02 -12.11
C LYS A 84 14.61 -20.74 -10.70
N LYS A 85 13.96 -21.27 -9.64
CA LYS A 85 14.25 -21.05 -8.20
C LYS A 85 13.94 -19.64 -7.67
N GLN A 86 13.35 -18.77 -8.48
CA GLN A 86 12.84 -17.48 -8.02
C GLN A 86 11.43 -17.68 -7.45
N VAL A 87 11.02 -16.77 -6.57
CA VAL A 87 9.72 -16.80 -5.92
C VAL A 87 8.95 -15.53 -6.21
N MET A 88 7.65 -15.66 -6.44
CA MET A 88 6.74 -14.53 -6.38
C MET A 88 6.49 -14.15 -4.93
N THR A 89 6.23 -12.87 -4.68
CA THR A 89 6.02 -12.37 -3.32
C THR A 89 4.75 -11.53 -3.25
N PRO A 90 3.74 -11.87 -2.42
CA PRO A 90 2.60 -10.98 -2.19
C PRO A 90 3.06 -9.75 -1.40
N LEU A 91 2.57 -8.56 -1.75
CA LEU A 91 2.84 -7.36 -0.97
C LEU A 91 1.86 -7.29 0.21
N LEU A 92 2.07 -8.19 1.17
CA LEU A 92 1.27 -8.32 2.38
C LEU A 92 2.13 -8.36 3.64
N PRO A 93 1.53 -8.09 4.81
CA PRO A 93 2.20 -8.32 6.07
C PRO A 93 2.62 -9.80 6.25
N ALA A 94 3.54 -10.07 7.18
CA ALA A 94 4.06 -11.41 7.42
C ALA A 94 2.98 -12.47 7.76
N ASN A 95 1.84 -12.03 8.31
CA ASN A 95 0.67 -12.89 8.56
C ASN A 95 -0.23 -13.09 7.32
N GLN A 96 0.19 -12.61 6.15
CA GLN A 96 -0.51 -12.66 4.87
C GLN A 96 -1.94 -12.10 4.90
N SER A 97 -2.21 -11.11 5.76
CA SER A 97 -3.55 -10.58 5.98
C SER A 97 -3.57 -9.06 6.05
N GLY A 98 -4.65 -8.45 5.57
CA GLY A 98 -4.87 -7.02 5.62
C GLY A 98 -6.35 -6.63 5.65
N LEU A 99 -6.65 -5.45 6.20
CA LEU A 99 -7.98 -4.87 6.16
C LEU A 99 -8.16 -3.96 4.95
N THR A 100 -9.38 -3.90 4.43
CA THR A 100 -9.80 -2.93 3.42
C THR A 100 -11.14 -2.27 3.78
N LEU A 101 -11.31 -1.01 3.42
CA LEU A 101 -12.58 -0.29 3.44
C LEU A 101 -13.32 -0.44 2.10
N ASN A 102 -12.56 -0.60 1.02
CA ASN A 102 -13.07 -0.60 -0.34
C ASN A 102 -13.84 -1.89 -0.66
N LYS A 103 -14.95 -1.74 -1.40
CA LYS A 103 -15.69 -2.86 -2.01
C LYS A 103 -14.89 -3.54 -3.12
N HIS A 104 -13.98 -2.79 -3.74
CA HIS A 104 -13.19 -3.20 -4.89
C HIS A 104 -11.71 -2.88 -4.63
N PRO A 105 -11.06 -3.63 -3.73
CA PRO A 105 -9.67 -3.37 -3.36
C PRO A 105 -8.71 -3.63 -4.52
N THR A 106 -7.50 -3.08 -4.39
CA THR A 106 -6.36 -3.34 -5.26
C THR A 106 -5.38 -4.26 -4.57
N PHE A 107 -5.03 -5.35 -5.23
CA PHE A 107 -4.06 -6.35 -4.78
C PHE A 107 -2.72 -6.09 -5.44
N PHE A 108 -1.62 -6.36 -4.73
CA PHE A 108 -0.26 -6.12 -5.20
C PHE A 108 0.62 -7.34 -4.94
N TRP A 109 1.46 -7.70 -5.91
CA TRP A 109 2.47 -8.75 -5.77
C TRP A 109 3.69 -8.42 -6.63
N HIS A 110 4.84 -8.96 -6.24
CA HIS A 110 6.06 -8.96 -7.03
C HIS A 110 6.10 -10.19 -7.93
N ILE A 111 6.40 -9.95 -9.20
CA ILE A 111 6.69 -10.99 -10.18
C ILE A 111 8.17 -10.93 -10.59
N PRO A 112 8.94 -12.00 -10.36
CA PRO A 112 10.31 -12.09 -10.83
C PRO A 112 10.35 -12.43 -12.34
N PRO A 113 11.52 -12.41 -13.00
CA PRO A 113 11.64 -12.80 -14.41
C PRO A 113 11.01 -14.17 -14.69
N ALA A 114 9.95 -14.18 -15.51
CA ALA A 114 9.20 -15.38 -15.85
C ALA A 114 9.11 -15.56 -17.38
N PRO A 115 9.17 -16.79 -17.90
CA PRO A 115 9.07 -17.07 -19.34
C PRO A 115 7.61 -17.12 -19.85
N VAL A 116 6.64 -16.79 -18.98
CA VAL A 116 5.20 -16.86 -19.27
C VAL A 116 4.60 -15.46 -19.41
N LYS A 117 3.48 -15.37 -20.12
CA LYS A 117 2.77 -14.10 -20.36
C LYS A 117 1.45 -13.98 -19.64
N ASN A 118 0.95 -15.05 -19.02
CA ASN A 118 -0.36 -15.06 -18.40
C ASN A 118 -0.28 -15.53 -16.95
N ALA A 119 -1.13 -14.94 -16.12
CA ALA A 119 -1.45 -15.41 -14.79
C ALA A 119 -2.96 -15.51 -14.62
N GLU A 120 -3.43 -16.26 -13.64
CA GLU A 120 -4.82 -16.28 -13.21
C GLU A 120 -4.94 -15.55 -11.89
N PHE A 121 -5.92 -14.66 -11.77
CA PHE A 121 -6.37 -14.09 -10.51
C PHE A 121 -7.67 -14.76 -10.08
N LEU A 122 -7.71 -15.23 -8.85
CA LEU A 122 -8.88 -15.83 -8.24
C LEU A 122 -9.10 -15.23 -6.85
N ILE A 123 -10.34 -14.94 -6.49
CA ILE A 123 -10.73 -14.57 -5.13
C ILE A 123 -11.98 -15.35 -4.72
N ILE A 124 -11.90 -15.94 -3.53
CA ILE A 124 -12.94 -16.78 -2.93
C ILE A 124 -13.29 -16.27 -1.53
N THR A 125 -14.45 -16.66 -1.01
CA THR A 125 -14.74 -16.51 0.43
C THR A 125 -13.83 -17.42 1.25
N ASP A 126 -13.26 -16.90 2.33
CA ASP A 126 -12.43 -17.70 3.23
C ASP A 126 -13.33 -18.66 4.04
N GLY A 127 -13.04 -19.96 4.01
CA GLY A 127 -13.78 -21.01 4.72
C GLY A 127 -14.97 -21.64 3.97
N GLU A 128 -15.67 -20.88 3.12
CA GLU A 128 -16.77 -21.40 2.28
C GLU A 128 -16.34 -21.73 0.84
N GLU A 129 -15.15 -21.27 0.43
CA GLU A 129 -14.55 -21.48 -0.91
C GLU A 129 -15.42 -21.05 -2.10
N LYS A 130 -16.39 -20.17 -1.88
CA LYS A 130 -17.24 -19.63 -2.94
C LYS A 130 -16.44 -18.66 -3.80
N VAL A 131 -16.39 -18.92 -5.11
CA VAL A 131 -15.76 -18.03 -6.09
C VAL A 131 -16.50 -16.69 -6.16
N ILE A 132 -15.76 -15.60 -5.90
CA ILE A 132 -16.23 -14.22 -6.02
C ILE A 132 -15.85 -13.66 -7.38
N TYR A 133 -14.62 -13.93 -7.82
CA TYR A 133 -14.13 -13.47 -9.11
C TYR A 133 -12.94 -14.31 -9.58
N LYS A 134 -12.88 -14.59 -10.88
CA LYS A 134 -11.80 -15.33 -11.55
C LYS A 134 -11.53 -14.68 -12.91
N THR A 135 -10.27 -14.44 -13.25
CA THR A 135 -9.89 -13.91 -14.55
C THR A 135 -8.44 -14.23 -14.92
N THR A 136 -8.12 -14.20 -16.22
CA THR A 136 -6.75 -14.28 -16.72
C THR A 136 -6.18 -12.86 -16.87
N LEU A 137 -4.97 -12.67 -16.37
CA LEU A 137 -4.20 -11.44 -16.44
C LEU A 137 -3.05 -11.60 -17.44
N THR A 138 -2.86 -10.61 -18.31
CA THR A 138 -1.63 -10.47 -19.08
C THR A 138 -0.54 -9.89 -18.19
N LEU A 139 0.59 -10.58 -18.09
CA LEU A 139 1.75 -10.15 -17.33
C LEU A 139 2.60 -9.14 -18.12
N PRO A 140 3.26 -8.21 -17.43
CA PRO A 140 4.20 -7.32 -18.07
C PRO A 140 5.42 -8.05 -18.62
N ASP A 141 6.08 -7.44 -19.60
CA ASP A 141 7.34 -7.95 -20.14
C ASP A 141 8.52 -7.81 -19.16
N GLN A 142 8.41 -6.91 -18.19
CA GLN A 142 9.45 -6.62 -17.22
C GLN A 142 9.07 -7.13 -15.82
N PRO A 143 10.03 -7.70 -15.06
CA PRO A 143 9.81 -8.07 -13.67
C PRO A 143 9.54 -6.82 -12.81
N GLY A 144 8.84 -7.01 -11.70
CA GLY A 144 8.58 -5.96 -10.73
C GLY A 144 7.28 -6.14 -9.98
N ILE A 145 6.82 -5.06 -9.35
CA ILE A 145 5.58 -5.03 -8.59
C ILE A 145 4.42 -4.71 -9.54
N VAL A 146 3.46 -5.61 -9.58
CA VAL A 146 2.24 -5.51 -10.37
C VAL A 146 1.02 -5.44 -9.47
N SER A 147 -0.11 -5.09 -10.07
CA SER A 147 -1.35 -4.90 -9.32
C SER A 147 -2.57 -5.36 -10.09
N PHE A 148 -3.62 -5.73 -9.36
CA PHE A 148 -4.94 -5.97 -9.93
C PHE A 148 -6.00 -5.31 -9.05
N THR A 149 -6.90 -4.53 -9.67
CA THR A 149 -8.04 -3.94 -8.96
C THR A 149 -9.29 -4.71 -9.29
N LEU A 150 -10.01 -5.14 -8.25
CA LEU A 150 -11.26 -5.86 -8.43
C LEU A 150 -12.25 -5.01 -9.28
N PRO A 151 -12.83 -5.54 -10.37
CA PRO A 151 -13.65 -4.72 -11.26
C PRO A 151 -14.91 -4.18 -10.57
N LYS A 152 -15.32 -2.96 -10.92
CA LYS A 152 -16.58 -2.37 -10.43
C LYS A 152 -17.83 -3.03 -11.04
N THR A 153 -17.67 -3.89 -12.03
CA THR A 153 -18.76 -4.60 -12.73
C THR A 153 -19.35 -5.75 -11.91
N ILE A 154 -18.60 -6.29 -10.95
CA ILE A 154 -19.10 -7.34 -10.06
C ILE A 154 -19.71 -6.74 -8.79
N THR A 155 -20.45 -7.56 -8.04
CA THR A 155 -20.77 -7.21 -6.65
C THR A 155 -19.47 -7.14 -5.86
N GLY A 156 -19.16 -5.98 -5.31
CA GLY A 156 -17.96 -5.81 -4.49
C GLY A 156 -18.03 -6.59 -3.17
N LEU A 157 -16.89 -6.70 -2.50
CA LEU A 157 -16.73 -7.44 -1.26
C LEU A 157 -17.73 -6.95 -0.20
N GLU A 158 -18.28 -7.86 0.60
CA GLU A 158 -19.21 -7.55 1.68
C GLU A 158 -18.46 -7.12 2.94
N ALA A 159 -19.05 -6.21 3.72
CA ALA A 159 -18.43 -5.77 4.96
C ALA A 159 -18.46 -6.90 6.01
N ASN A 160 -17.43 -6.94 6.86
CA ASN A 160 -17.18 -7.93 7.90
C ASN A 160 -16.97 -9.36 7.38
N LYS A 161 -16.68 -9.54 6.08
CA LYS A 161 -16.29 -10.83 5.50
C LYS A 161 -14.79 -10.86 5.17
N THR A 162 -14.21 -12.05 5.28
CA THR A 162 -12.83 -12.35 4.89
C THR A 162 -12.84 -13.12 3.58
N TYR A 163 -11.92 -12.76 2.69
CA TYR A 163 -11.74 -13.38 1.40
C TYR A 163 -10.27 -13.76 1.24
N ARG A 164 -10.05 -14.79 0.44
CA ARG A 164 -8.72 -15.25 0.06
C ARG A 164 -8.52 -15.05 -1.43
N TRP A 165 -7.44 -14.38 -1.80
CA TRP A 165 -7.07 -14.17 -3.19
C TRP A 165 -5.82 -14.96 -3.53
N TYR A 166 -5.72 -15.34 -4.80
CA TYR A 166 -4.62 -16.08 -5.39
C TYR A 166 -4.19 -15.41 -6.68
N VAL A 167 -2.90 -15.44 -6.95
CA VAL A 167 -2.35 -15.20 -8.29
C VAL A 167 -1.47 -16.37 -8.68
N THR A 168 -1.82 -17.05 -9.76
CA THR A 168 -1.14 -18.26 -10.24
C THR A 168 -0.55 -18.01 -11.62
N LEU A 169 0.74 -18.25 -11.81
CA LEU A 169 1.35 -18.20 -13.15
C LEU A 169 0.88 -19.37 -13.99
N ILE A 170 0.50 -19.14 -15.24
CA ILE A 170 0.10 -20.22 -16.14
C ILE A 170 1.37 -20.73 -16.85
N CYS A 171 2.10 -21.65 -16.20
CA CYS A 171 3.28 -22.30 -16.80
C CYS A 171 2.85 -23.47 -17.69
N ASP A 172 1.96 -24.32 -17.17
CA ASP A 172 1.30 -25.39 -17.89
C ASP A 172 -0.22 -25.11 -17.86
N PRO A 173 -0.85 -24.83 -19.03
CA PRO A 173 -2.28 -24.61 -19.14
C PRO A 173 -3.11 -25.87 -18.88
N GLU A 174 -2.54 -27.06 -19.11
CA GLU A 174 -3.24 -28.34 -19.02
C GLU A 174 -3.12 -28.95 -17.61
N ASP A 175 -2.03 -28.66 -16.87
CA ASP A 175 -1.86 -29.06 -15.46
C ASP A 175 -1.38 -27.91 -14.57
N SER A 176 -2.33 -27.33 -13.82
CA SER A 176 -2.03 -26.25 -12.87
C SER A 176 -1.37 -26.70 -11.57
N SER A 177 -1.23 -28.00 -11.31
CA SER A 177 -0.81 -28.54 -10.01
C SER A 177 0.59 -28.10 -9.56
N ASN A 178 1.46 -27.74 -10.51
CA ASN A 178 2.83 -27.29 -10.26
C ASN A 178 3.04 -25.80 -10.60
N ASN A 179 1.98 -25.08 -10.96
CA ASN A 179 2.05 -23.67 -11.29
C ASN A 179 2.38 -22.84 -10.02
N PRO A 180 3.41 -21.97 -10.06
CA PRO A 180 3.72 -21.07 -8.96
C PRO A 180 2.56 -20.13 -8.67
N TYR A 181 2.29 -19.91 -7.39
CA TYR A 181 1.26 -18.97 -6.96
C TYR A 181 1.69 -18.18 -5.72
N VAL A 182 1.01 -17.06 -5.52
CA VAL A 182 0.98 -16.31 -4.25
C VAL A 182 -0.45 -16.18 -3.80
N GLU A 183 -0.65 -16.04 -2.50
CA GLU A 183 -1.97 -15.88 -1.90
C GLU A 183 -1.98 -14.82 -0.80
N GLY A 184 -3.18 -14.47 -0.37
CA GLY A 184 -3.36 -13.53 0.70
C GLY A 184 -4.81 -13.40 1.19
N LEU A 185 -4.96 -12.85 2.38
CA LEU A 185 -6.25 -12.57 3.01
C LEU A 185 -6.60 -11.09 2.91
N VAL A 186 -7.85 -10.81 2.59
CA VAL A 186 -8.45 -9.48 2.67
C VAL A 186 -9.73 -9.55 3.49
N LYS A 187 -9.82 -8.75 4.55
CA LYS A 187 -11.06 -8.57 5.30
C LYS A 187 -11.61 -7.18 5.04
N ARG A 188 -12.83 -7.11 4.50
CA ARG A 188 -13.49 -5.81 4.32
C ARG A 188 -14.14 -5.39 5.63
N ILE A 189 -13.86 -4.18 6.08
CA ILE A 189 -14.48 -3.58 7.27
C ILE A 189 -15.31 -2.34 6.89
N PRO A 190 -16.35 -1.99 7.66
CA PRO A 190 -17.06 -0.73 7.47
C PRO A 190 -16.16 0.46 7.87
N ALA A 191 -16.32 1.60 7.18
CA ALA A 191 -15.67 2.84 7.59
C ALA A 191 -16.25 3.34 8.92
N LYS A 192 -15.37 3.63 9.89
CA LYS A 192 -15.75 4.27 11.17
C LYS A 192 -15.86 5.79 10.96
N LEU A 193 -16.82 6.45 11.62
CA LEU A 193 -17.01 7.90 11.52
C LEU A 193 -15.73 8.70 11.87
N ALA A 194 -15.06 8.35 12.96
CA ALA A 194 -13.80 9.00 13.37
C ALA A 194 -12.68 8.85 12.32
N LEU A 195 -12.65 7.72 11.62
CA LEU A 195 -11.70 7.50 10.53
C LEU A 195 -12.03 8.41 9.34
N SER A 196 -13.32 8.50 8.96
CA SER A 196 -13.77 9.40 7.89
C SER A 196 -13.42 10.87 8.16
N GLU A 197 -13.54 11.34 9.41
CA GLU A 197 -13.14 12.69 9.81
C GLU A 197 -11.62 12.90 9.69
N SER A 198 -10.82 11.92 10.12
CA SER A 198 -9.35 12.00 10.01
C SER A 198 -8.84 11.98 8.57
N LEU A 199 -9.60 11.36 7.66
CA LEU A 199 -9.32 11.23 6.23
C LEU A 199 -9.86 12.38 5.38
N ALA A 200 -10.54 13.37 5.96
CA ALA A 200 -11.05 14.55 5.26
C ALA A 200 -9.94 15.49 4.73
N LYS A 201 -8.68 15.06 4.77
CA LYS A 201 -7.50 15.81 4.34
C LYS A 201 -7.13 15.40 2.92
N ASP A 202 -6.89 16.38 2.05
CA ASP A 202 -6.38 16.15 0.67
C ASP A 202 -4.89 15.76 0.61
N ASN A 203 -4.35 15.14 1.67
CA ASN A 203 -2.96 14.72 1.74
C ASN A 203 -2.84 13.20 1.71
N LEU A 204 -2.51 12.67 0.53
CA LEU A 204 -2.43 11.24 0.27
C LEU A 204 -1.37 10.52 1.12
N LEU A 205 -0.28 11.22 1.51
CA LEU A 205 0.78 10.64 2.36
C LEU A 205 0.32 10.50 3.81
N GLU A 206 -0.41 11.51 4.29
CA GLU A 206 -1.02 11.48 5.62
C GLU A 206 -2.12 10.42 5.70
N MET A 207 -2.96 10.30 4.66
CA MET A 207 -3.95 9.21 4.56
C MET A 207 -3.28 7.83 4.62
N ALA A 208 -2.21 7.61 3.84
CA ALA A 208 -1.46 6.36 3.87
C ALA A 208 -0.97 6.02 5.29
N THR A 209 -0.49 7.03 6.00
CA THR A 209 0.01 6.90 7.37
C THR A 209 -1.11 6.53 8.35
N ILE A 210 -2.27 7.19 8.23
CA ILE A 210 -3.46 6.88 9.05
C ILE A 210 -3.93 5.44 8.77
N TYR A 211 -4.04 5.05 7.51
CA TYR A 211 -4.43 3.68 7.14
C TYR A 211 -3.47 2.64 7.72
N ALA A 212 -2.16 2.87 7.64
CA ALA A 212 -1.15 1.96 8.19
C ALA A 212 -1.25 1.82 9.72
N GLN A 213 -1.56 2.91 10.42
CA GLN A 213 -1.74 2.92 11.88
C GLN A 213 -3.02 2.23 12.33
N GLU A 214 -4.07 2.25 11.50
CA GLU A 214 -5.35 1.58 11.75
C GLU A 214 -5.40 0.12 11.24
N GLY A 215 -4.29 -0.39 10.69
CA GLY A 215 -4.22 -1.75 10.15
C GLY A 215 -4.91 -1.96 8.80
N ILE A 216 -5.26 -0.87 8.11
CA ILE A 216 -5.92 -0.83 6.80
C ILE A 216 -4.86 -0.92 5.70
N TRP A 217 -4.30 -2.12 5.56
CA TRP A 217 -3.14 -2.38 4.71
C TRP A 217 -3.37 -2.02 3.24
N TYR A 218 -4.48 -2.45 2.65
CA TYR A 218 -4.71 -2.34 1.21
C TYR A 218 -4.77 -0.88 0.76
N GLU A 219 -5.45 -0.01 1.51
CA GLU A 219 -5.52 1.43 1.26
C GLU A 219 -4.20 2.15 1.57
N ALA A 220 -3.48 1.74 2.62
CA ALA A 220 -2.15 2.30 2.94
C ALA A 220 -1.17 2.07 1.79
N LEU A 221 -1.08 0.82 1.33
CA LEU A 221 -0.21 0.42 0.24
C LEU A 221 -0.61 1.10 -1.08
N ALA A 222 -1.89 1.06 -1.45
CA ALA A 222 -2.38 1.69 -2.68
C ALA A 222 -2.11 3.20 -2.71
N SER A 223 -2.24 3.88 -1.56
CA SER A 223 -1.95 5.32 -1.44
C SER A 223 -0.47 5.63 -1.67
N LEU A 224 0.44 4.82 -1.10
CA LEU A 224 1.88 4.98 -1.33
C LEU A 224 2.29 4.61 -2.77
N VAL A 225 1.69 3.59 -3.37
CA VAL A 225 1.93 3.27 -4.78
C VAL A 225 1.53 4.45 -5.67
N LYS A 226 0.34 5.04 -5.44
CA LYS A 226 -0.11 6.23 -6.17
C LYS A 226 0.82 7.43 -5.99
N LEU A 227 1.34 7.66 -4.77
CA LEU A 227 2.35 8.69 -4.52
C LEU A 227 3.64 8.43 -5.31
N ARG A 228 4.15 7.19 -5.31
CA ARG A 228 5.35 6.82 -6.07
C ARG A 228 5.17 7.03 -7.57
N CYS A 229 3.97 6.80 -8.11
CA CYS A 229 3.69 7.07 -9.51
C CYS A 229 3.64 8.56 -9.84
N ASN A 230 3.04 9.36 -8.96
CA ASN A 230 2.90 10.80 -9.17
C ASN A 230 4.19 11.58 -8.89
N GLN A 231 5.01 11.08 -7.96
CA GLN A 231 6.18 11.75 -7.41
C GLN A 231 7.37 10.77 -7.28
N PRO A 232 7.82 10.14 -8.39
CA PRO A 232 8.80 9.04 -8.34
C PRO A 232 10.18 9.45 -7.81
N ASN A 233 10.51 10.74 -7.83
CA ASN A 233 11.78 11.28 -7.36
C ASN A 233 11.72 11.91 -5.96
N ASP A 234 10.55 11.98 -5.35
CA ASP A 234 10.38 12.56 -4.02
C ASP A 234 11.03 11.67 -2.95
N SER A 235 11.98 12.23 -2.20
CA SER A 235 12.74 11.51 -1.18
C SER A 235 11.89 11.10 0.02
N ILE A 236 10.87 11.90 0.36
CA ILE A 236 9.94 11.62 1.45
C ILE A 236 9.05 10.44 1.06
N VAL A 237 8.51 10.42 -0.16
CA VAL A 237 7.74 9.28 -0.68
C VAL A 237 8.58 7.99 -0.70
N LYS A 238 9.84 8.06 -1.16
CA LYS A 238 10.77 6.91 -1.15
C LYS A 238 11.05 6.41 0.27
N LEU A 239 11.22 7.32 1.23
CA LEU A 239 11.45 6.97 2.63
C LEU A 239 10.24 6.25 3.22
N HIS A 240 9.03 6.81 3.06
CA HIS A 240 7.81 6.23 3.61
C HIS A 240 7.45 4.88 2.98
N TRP A 241 7.71 4.71 1.68
CA TRP A 241 7.60 3.41 1.01
C TRP A 241 8.50 2.35 1.64
N ARG A 242 9.79 2.67 1.81
CA ARG A 242 10.75 1.77 2.46
C ARG A 242 10.29 1.44 3.87
N GLN A 243 9.95 2.44 4.68
CA GLN A 243 9.47 2.22 6.05
C GLN A 243 8.25 1.30 6.13
N LEU A 244 7.27 1.46 5.24
CA LEU A 244 6.08 0.61 5.24
C LEU A 244 6.46 -0.85 4.93
N LEU A 245 7.22 -1.10 3.86
CA LEU A 245 7.61 -2.45 3.46
C LEU A 245 8.56 -3.10 4.47
N ASP A 246 9.51 -2.35 5.00
CA ASP A 246 10.43 -2.83 6.04
C ASP A 246 9.66 -3.25 7.29
N SER A 247 8.63 -2.50 7.68
CA SER A 247 7.80 -2.79 8.86
C SER A 247 7.07 -4.14 8.80
N VAL A 248 6.97 -4.72 7.60
CA VAL A 248 6.31 -6.00 7.36
C VAL A 248 7.25 -7.08 6.80
N GLY A 249 8.56 -6.82 6.75
CA GLY A 249 9.55 -7.78 6.29
C GLY A 249 9.69 -7.89 4.76
N LEU A 250 9.22 -6.90 4.01
CA LEU A 250 9.29 -6.85 2.54
C LEU A 250 10.50 -6.04 2.02
N ASN A 251 11.58 -5.98 2.81
CA ASN A 251 12.79 -5.19 2.50
C ASN A 251 13.40 -5.53 1.12
N ASP A 252 13.34 -6.82 0.75
CA ASP A 252 13.98 -7.34 -0.48
C ASP A 252 13.33 -6.81 -1.77
N ILE A 253 12.06 -6.38 -1.71
CA ILE A 253 11.31 -5.89 -2.87
C ILE A 253 11.16 -4.36 -2.89
N VAL A 254 11.78 -3.64 -1.95
CA VAL A 254 11.67 -2.17 -1.84
C VAL A 254 12.15 -1.44 -3.10
N SER A 255 13.17 -2.00 -3.76
CA SER A 255 13.82 -1.43 -4.95
C SER A 255 13.18 -1.89 -6.27
N GLU A 256 12.22 -2.81 -6.22
CA GLU A 256 11.56 -3.33 -7.41
C GLU A 256 10.72 -2.23 -8.09
N PRO A 257 10.68 -2.19 -9.44
CA PRO A 257 9.91 -1.19 -10.16
C PRO A 257 8.41 -1.43 -10.01
N LEU A 258 7.62 -0.35 -9.98
CA LEU A 258 6.16 -0.43 -10.11
C LEU A 258 5.82 -0.55 -11.59
N VAL A 259 5.26 -1.68 -12.00
CA VAL A 259 4.96 -1.99 -13.39
C VAL A 259 3.47 -1.79 -13.66
N ASP A 260 3.17 -1.11 -14.77
CA ASP A 260 1.84 -0.81 -15.32
C ASP A 260 0.86 0.02 -14.47
N PHE A 261 0.94 0.02 -13.14
CA PHE A 261 0.05 0.82 -12.29
C PHE A 261 0.19 2.32 -12.56
N CYS A 262 1.42 2.82 -12.75
CA CYS A 262 1.66 4.24 -13.02
C CYS A 262 1.21 4.70 -14.42
N LYS A 263 0.87 3.76 -15.31
CA LYS A 263 0.36 4.04 -16.66
C LYS A 263 -1.17 4.18 -16.68
N ILE A 264 -1.87 3.73 -15.65
CA ILE A 264 -3.32 3.88 -15.51
C ILE A 264 -3.60 5.35 -15.11
N LYS A 265 -3.60 6.25 -16.09
CA LYS A 265 -4.23 7.56 -15.93
C LYS A 265 -5.75 7.34 -16.00
N ASN A 266 -6.45 7.77 -14.94
CA ASN A 266 -7.91 7.81 -14.84
C ASN A 266 -8.58 8.27 -16.13
#